data_AF-A0A836QU47-F1
#
_entry.id   AF-A0A836QU47-F1
#
_cell.length_a   1.000
_cell.length_b   1.000
_cell.length_c   1.000
_cell.angle_alpha   90.00
_cell.angle_beta   90.00
_cell.angle_gamma   90.00
#
_symmetry.space_group_name_H-M   'P 1'
#
loop_
_entity.id
_entity.type
_entity.pdbx_description
1 polymer ?
#
loop_
_entity_poly.entity_id
_entity_poly.type
_entity_poly.pdbx_seq_one_letter_code
_entity_poly.pdbx_strand_id
1 'polypeptide(L)'
;MLNFEYRGIAAGKYVEGEIEAINNAEAAHKLKEKKVIITKLIQSKKKKQEVKKKKTSSFSFGSGVKAKEILIFAKQFATMLRAGLPVLNTLNMLVEQTKAKNMKNIIITIRKDLESGNSISKCFEKHPKAFDTVVVNLIKAGEASGKLDVFLDKIVIALEKREKIKSKIKSALFYPAVLFSVAVLVTIFMLINVVPVFAKMYEGMNVPIPGSTAAIMAASDFMRSATGGGLTLVLIVLFVITLRYLIKTQYKVRKAWHQFILKVPVFGNLIQKSILARVSLVLGNLS
;
A
#
# COMPACT_ATOMS: atom_id res chain seq x y z
N MET A 1 38.57 11.29 -18.57
CA MET A 1 39.37 10.65 -19.64
C MET A 1 38.43 10.25 -20.76
N LEU A 2 38.84 10.39 -22.02
CA LEU A 2 38.03 10.08 -23.21
C LEU A 2 38.45 8.70 -23.72
N ASN A 3 37.48 7.86 -24.10
CA ASN A 3 37.76 6.56 -24.71
C ASN A 3 37.72 6.73 -26.23
N PHE A 4 38.79 6.32 -26.90
CA PHE A 4 38.91 6.31 -28.35
C PHE A 4 38.84 4.86 -28.82
N GLU A 5 37.95 4.58 -29.76
CA GLU A 5 37.90 3.28 -30.42
C GLU A 5 38.81 3.36 -31.65
N TYR A 6 39.76 2.45 -31.75
CA TYR A 6 40.71 2.40 -32.85
C TYR A 6 40.57 1.10 -33.62
N ARG A 7 40.67 1.21 -34.94
CA ARG A 7 40.93 0.09 -35.83
C ARG A 7 42.29 0.30 -36.46
N GLY A 8 43.13 -0.72 -36.43
CA GLY A 8 44.46 -0.66 -37.00
C GLY A 8 45.01 -2.02 -37.33
N ILE A 9 46.20 -2.02 -37.93
CA ILE A 9 46.92 -3.23 -38.30
C ILE A 9 48.15 -3.35 -37.39
N ALA A 10 48.27 -4.46 -36.69
CA ALA A 10 49.44 -4.82 -35.90
C ALA A 10 49.98 -6.16 -36.41
N ALA A 11 51.26 -6.20 -36.80
CA ALA A 11 51.93 -7.40 -37.30
C ALA A 11 51.12 -8.16 -38.40
N GLY A 12 50.52 -7.43 -39.34
CA GLY A 12 49.77 -8.00 -40.47
C GLY A 12 48.34 -8.48 -40.16
N LYS A 13 47.83 -8.30 -38.93
CA LYS A 13 46.45 -8.62 -38.55
C LYS A 13 45.67 -7.38 -38.14
N TYR A 14 44.38 -7.35 -38.47
CA TYR A 14 43.46 -6.29 -38.05
C TYR A 14 43.16 -6.43 -36.56
N VAL A 15 43.37 -5.35 -35.80
CA VAL A 15 43.11 -5.27 -34.36
C VAL A 15 42.17 -4.09 -34.09
N GLU A 16 41.10 -4.35 -33.35
CA GLU A 16 40.15 -3.35 -32.87
C GLU A 16 40.19 -3.29 -31.35
N GLY A 17 40.15 -2.09 -30.77
CA GLY A 17 40.19 -1.92 -29.32
C GLY A 17 39.85 -0.50 -28.86
N GLU A 18 39.63 -0.34 -27.55
CA GLU A 18 39.40 0.96 -26.91
C GLU A 18 40.67 1.40 -26.16
N ILE A 19 41.03 2.68 -26.29
CA ILE A 19 42.15 3.29 -25.56
C ILE A 19 41.72 4.57 -24.86
N GLU A 20 42.11 4.70 -23.59
CA GLU A 20 41.85 5.91 -22.81
C GLU A 20 42.96 6.94 -23.05
N ALA A 21 42.56 8.12 -23.54
CA ALA A 21 43.45 9.26 -23.73
C ALA A 21 42.72 10.57 -23.46
N ILE A 22 43.46 11.64 -23.26
CA ILE A 22 42.89 12.96 -23.01
C ILE A 22 42.59 13.66 -24.34
N ASN A 23 43.31 13.33 -25.42
CA ASN A 23 43.10 13.93 -26.74
C ASN A 23 43.47 12.97 -27.89
N ASN A 24 42.98 13.24 -29.12
CA ASN A 24 43.24 12.43 -30.32
C ASN A 24 44.75 12.22 -30.57
N ALA A 25 45.56 13.26 -30.32
CA ALA A 25 47.02 13.21 -30.48
C ALA A 25 47.69 12.25 -29.48
N GLU A 26 47.21 12.21 -28.23
CA GLU A 26 47.73 11.31 -27.21
C GLU A 26 47.30 9.85 -27.45
N ALA A 27 46.08 9.64 -27.95
CA ALA A 27 45.60 8.32 -28.38
C ALA A 27 46.46 7.78 -29.53
N ALA A 28 46.78 8.62 -30.53
CA ALA A 28 47.63 8.24 -31.65
C ALA A 28 49.07 7.92 -31.19
N HIS A 29 49.63 8.68 -30.24
CA HIS A 29 50.96 8.42 -29.69
C HIS A 29 51.03 7.06 -28.98
N LYS A 30 50.08 6.77 -28.09
CA LYS A 30 50.01 5.49 -27.37
C LYS A 30 49.80 4.29 -28.30
N LEU A 31 49.09 4.46 -29.41
CA LEU A 31 48.90 3.41 -30.42
C LEU A 31 50.14 3.21 -31.30
N LYS A 32 50.89 4.28 -31.56
CA LYS A 32 52.17 4.21 -32.28
C LYS A 32 53.26 3.52 -31.44
N GLU A 33 53.31 3.78 -30.13
CA GLU A 33 54.17 3.04 -29.19
C GLU A 33 53.88 1.53 -29.20
N LYS A 34 52.60 1.16 -29.36
CA LYS A 34 52.16 -0.24 -29.48
C LYS A 34 52.36 -0.85 -30.88
N LYS A 35 53.07 -0.17 -31.79
CA LYS A 35 53.33 -0.58 -33.18
C LYS A 35 52.06 -0.89 -33.99
N VAL A 36 50.96 -0.18 -33.72
CA VAL A 36 49.70 -0.31 -34.46
C VAL A 36 49.62 0.79 -35.52
N ILE A 37 49.44 0.41 -36.79
CA ILE A 37 49.16 1.36 -37.87
C ILE A 37 47.67 1.68 -37.85
N ILE A 38 47.32 2.93 -37.57
CA ILE A 38 45.93 3.39 -37.38
C ILE A 38 45.27 3.58 -38.75
N THR A 39 44.17 2.86 -39.03
CA THR A 39 43.37 3.04 -40.25
C THR A 39 42.13 3.90 -40.00
N LYS A 40 41.57 3.86 -38.78
CA LYS A 40 40.45 4.71 -38.38
C LYS A 40 40.48 4.96 -36.88
N LEU A 41 40.51 6.23 -36.48
CA LEU A 41 40.40 6.66 -35.08
C LEU A 41 39.10 7.45 -34.92
N ILE A 42 38.19 6.94 -34.09
CA ILE A 42 36.91 7.61 -33.83
C ILE A 42 36.83 7.91 -32.33
N GLN A 43 36.66 9.19 -32.01
CA GLN A 43 36.33 9.59 -30.64
C GLN A 43 34.96 9.02 -30.30
N SER A 44 34.90 8.09 -29.36
CA SER A 44 33.61 7.61 -28.89
C SER A 44 32.93 8.79 -28.17
N LYS A 45 31.99 9.45 -28.85
CA LYS A 45 31.01 10.28 -28.16
C LYS A 45 30.35 9.32 -27.20
N LYS A 46 30.58 9.51 -25.89
CA LYS A 46 29.93 8.78 -24.79
C LYS A 46 28.59 8.30 -25.30
N LYS A 47 28.46 6.99 -25.59
CA LYS A 47 27.16 6.35 -25.48
C LYS A 47 26.71 6.84 -24.12
N LYS A 48 25.68 7.69 -24.08
CA LYS A 48 24.91 7.89 -22.86
C LYS A 48 24.64 6.46 -22.44
N GLN A 49 25.37 6.01 -21.43
CA GLN A 49 24.88 4.94 -20.59
C GLN A 49 23.54 5.53 -20.15
N GLU A 50 22.50 5.13 -20.87
CA GLU A 50 21.27 4.74 -20.24
C GLU A 50 21.72 3.76 -19.16
N VAL A 51 22.13 4.33 -18.01
CA VAL A 51 21.66 3.85 -16.75
C VAL A 51 20.20 3.60 -17.05
N LYS A 52 19.87 2.32 -17.29
CA LYS A 52 18.54 1.79 -17.04
C LYS A 52 18.29 2.18 -15.60
N LYS A 53 17.84 3.42 -15.38
CA LYS A 53 16.78 3.72 -14.46
C LYS A 53 15.76 2.71 -14.93
N LYS A 54 15.74 1.56 -14.26
CA LYS A 54 14.51 0.86 -13.97
C LYS A 54 13.63 1.95 -13.37
N LYS A 55 13.00 2.74 -14.25
CA LYS A 55 11.62 3.12 -14.08
C LYS A 55 10.90 1.78 -14.08
N THR A 56 11.01 1.06 -12.96
CA THR A 56 9.80 0.56 -12.38
C THR A 56 8.96 1.80 -12.25
N SER A 57 8.14 2.06 -13.27
CA SER A 57 6.76 2.40 -13.01
C SER A 57 6.24 1.34 -12.05
N SER A 58 6.65 1.42 -10.79
CA SER A 58 5.89 0.84 -9.72
C SER A 58 4.68 1.73 -9.76
N PHE A 59 3.66 1.22 -10.44
CA PHE A 59 2.30 1.54 -10.11
C PHE A 59 2.20 1.26 -8.61
N SER A 60 2.57 2.25 -7.79
CA SER A 60 2.55 2.17 -6.34
C SER A 60 1.08 2.32 -6.00
N PHE A 61 0.37 1.21 -6.16
CA PHE A 61 -0.96 1.01 -5.66
C PHE A 61 -0.82 1.25 -4.16
N GLY A 62 -1.17 2.48 -3.74
CA GLY A 62 -0.64 3.11 -2.54
C GLY A 62 -0.47 2.13 -1.40
N SER A 63 0.76 1.69 -1.18
CA SER A 63 1.05 0.54 -0.34
C SER A 63 1.02 0.99 1.12
N GLY A 64 -0.20 1.02 1.66
CA GLY A 64 -0.41 1.20 3.10
C GLY A 64 0.40 0.16 3.88
N VAL A 65 1.06 0.59 4.94
CA VAL A 65 1.75 -0.30 5.86
C VAL A 65 0.71 -0.96 6.78
N LYS A 66 0.94 -2.23 7.16
CA LYS A 66 0.04 -2.89 8.12
C LYS A 66 0.16 -2.20 9.48
N ALA A 67 -0.97 -1.98 10.15
CA ALA A 67 -0.99 -1.33 11.47
C ALA A 67 -0.07 -2.01 12.51
N LYS A 68 0.02 -3.35 12.47
CA LYS A 68 0.94 -4.14 13.31
C LYS A 68 2.42 -3.80 13.07
N GLU A 69 2.83 -3.54 11.84
CA GLU A 69 4.22 -3.19 11.51
C GLU A 69 4.57 -1.78 12.01
N ILE A 70 3.63 -0.84 11.90
CA ILE A 70 3.77 0.53 12.45
C ILE A 70 3.90 0.48 13.97
N LEU A 71 3.09 -0.35 14.63
CA LEU A 71 3.16 -0.53 16.08
C LEU A 71 4.50 -1.12 16.54
N ILE A 72 5.02 -2.13 15.83
CA ILE A 72 6.32 -2.74 16.15
C ILE A 72 7.43 -1.69 15.98
N PHE A 73 7.43 -0.96 14.87
CA PHE A 73 8.37 0.13 14.65
C PHE A 73 8.31 1.17 15.78
N ALA A 74 7.12 1.65 16.14
CA ALA A 74 6.95 2.66 17.17
C ALA A 74 7.46 2.18 18.54
N LYS A 75 7.23 0.90 18.89
CA LYS A 75 7.75 0.30 20.12
C LYS A 75 9.27 0.25 20.14
N GLN A 76 9.88 -0.25 19.06
CA GLN A 76 11.33 -0.37 18.98
C GLN A 76 11.99 1.02 19.00
N PHE A 77 11.41 1.98 18.27
CA PHE A 77 11.86 3.38 18.25
C PHE A 77 11.78 4.01 19.65
N ALA A 78 10.64 3.89 20.34
CA ALA A 78 10.47 4.40 21.69
C ALA A 78 11.46 3.76 22.68
N THR A 79 11.61 2.43 22.67
CA THR A 79 12.53 1.71 23.57
C THR A 79 13.97 2.13 23.37
N MET A 80 14.42 2.26 22.11
CA MET A 80 15.79 2.68 21.81
C MET A 80 16.04 4.14 22.19
N LEU A 81 15.09 5.04 21.92
CA LEU A 81 15.22 6.44 22.34
C LEU A 81 15.23 6.59 23.86
N ARG A 82 14.41 5.81 24.58
CA ARG A 82 14.42 5.79 26.04
C ARG A 82 15.76 5.26 26.59
N ALA A 83 16.44 4.39 25.86
CA ALA A 83 17.78 3.92 26.19
C ALA A 83 18.88 4.95 25.88
N GLY A 84 18.53 6.15 25.41
CA GLY A 84 19.49 7.24 25.14
C GLY A 84 20.21 7.13 23.80
N LEU A 85 19.76 6.23 22.90
CA LEU A 85 20.37 6.12 21.57
C LEU A 85 20.05 7.36 20.72
N PRO A 86 21.03 7.90 19.96
CA PRO A 86 20.79 8.98 19.03
C PRO A 86 19.76 8.60 17.95
N VAL A 87 18.86 9.51 17.63
CA VAL A 87 17.71 9.27 16.71
C VAL A 87 18.15 8.68 15.36
N LEU A 88 19.21 9.21 14.75
CA LEU A 88 19.71 8.73 13.46
C LEU A 88 20.25 7.29 13.56
N ASN A 89 20.95 6.96 14.65
CA ASN A 89 21.45 5.60 14.90
C ASN A 89 20.30 4.63 15.12
N THR A 90 19.28 5.04 15.89
CA THR A 90 18.06 4.26 16.07
C THR A 90 17.37 3.98 14.74
N LEU A 91 17.17 5.00 13.89
CA LEU A 91 16.57 4.80 12.57
C LEU A 91 17.39 3.84 11.70
N ASN A 92 18.72 3.90 11.74
CA ASN A 92 19.60 2.95 11.06
C ASN A 92 19.35 1.50 11.51
N MET A 93 19.37 1.25 12.81
CA MET A 93 19.13 -0.08 13.37
C MET A 93 17.73 -0.60 13.01
N LEU A 94 16.72 0.28 13.01
CA LEU A 94 15.35 -0.09 12.64
C LEU A 94 15.21 -0.46 11.16
N VAL A 95 15.98 0.15 10.26
CA VAL A 95 16.01 -0.22 8.83
C VAL A 95 16.51 -1.66 8.65
N GLU A 96 17.49 -2.07 9.46
CA GLU A 96 18.06 -3.43 9.42
C GLU A 96 17.10 -4.46 10.02
N GLN A 97 16.45 -4.13 11.13
CA GLN A 97 15.52 -5.03 11.82
C GLN A 97 14.16 -5.16 11.12
N THR A 98 13.76 -4.17 10.31
CA THR A 98 12.45 -4.17 9.65
C THR A 98 12.40 -5.12 8.45
N LYS A 99 11.62 -6.19 8.58
CA LYS A 99 11.38 -7.17 7.49
C LYS A 99 10.44 -6.65 6.39
N ALA A 100 9.49 -5.78 6.75
CA ALA A 100 8.48 -5.30 5.82
C ALA A 100 9.04 -4.25 4.86
N LYS A 101 9.07 -4.55 3.56
CA LYS A 101 9.66 -3.68 2.52
C LYS A 101 9.07 -2.27 2.50
N ASN A 102 7.75 -2.14 2.64
CA ASN A 102 7.08 -0.83 2.63
C ASN A 102 7.47 0.02 3.84
N MET A 103 7.48 -0.59 5.03
CA MET A 103 7.88 0.11 6.25
C MET A 103 9.37 0.49 6.20
N LYS A 104 10.22 -0.44 5.76
CA LYS A 104 11.66 -0.19 5.58
C LYS A 104 11.92 1.01 4.66
N ASN A 105 11.22 1.11 3.54
CA ASN A 105 11.34 2.26 2.63
C ASN A 105 10.95 3.58 3.31
N ILE A 106 9.87 3.58 4.11
CA ILE A 106 9.44 4.77 4.86
C ILE A 106 10.51 5.19 5.87
N ILE A 107 11.07 4.25 6.63
CA ILE A 107 12.12 4.55 7.61
C ILE A 107 13.37 5.12 6.90
N ILE A 108 13.76 4.57 5.74
CA ILE A 108 14.88 5.09 4.94
C ILE A 108 14.60 6.53 4.48
N THR A 109 13.38 6.84 4.03
CA THR A 109 13.00 8.20 3.64
C THR A 109 13.05 9.17 4.82
N ILE A 110 12.47 8.78 5.96
CA ILE A 110 12.50 9.59 7.19
C ILE A 110 13.94 9.86 7.63
N ARG A 111 14.80 8.83 7.59
CA ARG A 111 16.21 8.96 7.97
C ARG A 111 16.94 9.95 7.07
N LYS A 112 16.81 9.82 5.74
CA LYS A 112 17.44 10.75 4.78
C LYS A 112 16.94 12.18 4.96
N ASP A 113 15.65 12.36 5.20
CA ASP A 113 15.09 13.69 5.43
C ASP A 113 15.62 14.30 6.73
N LEU A 114 15.81 13.49 7.78
CA LEU A 114 16.41 13.93 9.03
C LEU A 114 17.91 14.25 8.88
N GLU A 115 18.65 13.44 8.13
CA GLU A 115 20.06 13.69 7.76
C GLU A 115 20.21 15.03 7.00
N SER A 116 19.21 15.40 6.19
CA SER A 116 19.19 16.69 5.49
C SER A 116 18.84 17.91 6.37
N GLY A 117 18.63 17.71 7.68
CA GLY A 117 18.37 18.78 8.65
C GLY A 117 16.89 19.15 8.83
N ASN A 118 15.95 18.36 8.29
CA ASN A 118 14.53 18.58 8.58
C ASN A 118 14.19 18.13 10.00
N SER A 119 13.30 18.87 10.66
CA SER A 119 12.70 18.49 11.95
C SER A 119 12.03 17.11 11.87
N ILE A 120 12.10 16.33 12.94
CA ILE A 120 11.56 14.96 13.00
C ILE A 120 10.07 14.96 12.67
N SER A 121 9.30 15.90 13.21
CA SER A 121 7.87 16.04 12.94
C SER A 121 7.55 16.17 11.44
N LYS A 122 8.28 17.02 10.70
CA LYS A 122 8.13 17.18 9.23
C LYS A 122 8.49 15.90 8.46
N CYS A 123 9.49 15.15 8.90
CA CYS A 123 9.86 13.89 8.25
C CYS A 123 8.72 12.86 8.34
N PHE A 124 8.06 12.76 9.49
CA PHE A 124 6.91 11.85 9.67
C PHE A 124 5.65 12.34 8.95
N GLU A 125 5.43 13.65 8.86
CA GLU A 125 4.29 14.28 8.19
C GLU A 125 4.18 13.91 6.70
N LYS A 126 5.31 13.69 6.03
CA LYS A 126 5.37 13.24 4.62
C LYS A 126 4.74 11.86 4.38
N HIS A 127 4.42 11.11 5.44
CA HIS A 127 3.90 9.74 5.36
C HIS A 127 2.49 9.60 6.00
N PRO A 128 1.46 10.33 5.52
CA PRO A 128 0.12 10.38 6.16
C PRO A 128 -0.65 9.05 6.12
N LYS A 129 -0.24 8.11 5.27
CA LYS A 129 -0.82 6.76 5.20
C LYS A 129 -0.33 5.84 6.32
N ALA A 130 0.83 6.13 6.91
CA ALA A 130 1.41 5.36 8.00
C ALA A 130 1.23 6.09 9.34
N PHE A 131 1.50 7.39 9.37
CA PHE A 131 1.39 8.22 10.58
C PHE A 131 0.22 9.18 10.41
N ASP A 132 -0.75 9.12 11.30
CA ASP A 132 -1.85 10.06 11.30
C ASP A 132 -1.47 11.38 11.98
N THR A 133 -2.32 12.38 11.82
CA THR A 133 -2.10 13.73 12.38
C THR A 133 -1.87 13.72 13.89
N VAL A 134 -2.47 12.78 14.62
CA VAL A 134 -2.29 12.65 16.07
C VAL A 134 -0.87 12.23 16.40
N VAL A 135 -0.33 11.22 15.70
CA VAL A 135 1.06 10.80 15.87
C VAL A 135 2.03 11.93 15.52
N VAL A 136 1.82 12.63 14.40
CA VAL A 136 2.69 13.75 13.97
C VAL A 136 2.67 14.88 15.00
N ASN A 137 1.51 15.24 15.53
CA ASN A 137 1.39 16.29 16.55
C ASN A 137 2.06 15.91 17.88
N LEU A 138 1.99 14.64 18.29
CA LEU A 138 2.68 14.16 19.49
C LEU A 138 4.21 14.19 19.31
N ILE A 139 4.71 13.84 18.12
CA ILE A 139 6.14 13.97 17.79
C ILE A 139 6.55 15.45 17.83
N LYS A 140 5.74 16.34 17.25
CA LYS A 140 6.00 17.78 17.26
C LYS A 140 6.05 18.36 18.69
N ALA A 141 5.16 17.92 19.57
CA ALA A 141 5.17 18.30 20.98
C ALA A 141 6.44 17.79 21.70
N GLY A 142 6.82 16.54 21.47
CA GLY A 142 8.05 15.97 22.05
C GLY A 142 9.34 16.61 21.52
N GLU A 143 9.37 16.99 20.25
CA GLU A 143 10.47 17.73 19.62
C GLU A 143 10.59 19.15 20.20
N ALA A 144 9.47 19.86 20.36
CA ALA A 144 9.44 21.20 20.94
C ALA A 144 9.79 21.22 22.45
N SER A 145 9.38 20.18 23.19
CA SER A 145 9.64 20.08 24.63
C SER A 145 10.96 19.38 24.98
N GLY A 146 11.70 18.87 23.99
CA GLY A 146 12.90 18.06 24.20
C GLY A 146 12.67 16.72 24.91
N LYS A 147 11.42 16.24 25.00
CA LYS A 147 11.03 15.01 25.73
C LYS A 147 10.46 13.96 24.77
N LEU A 148 11.17 13.70 23.68
CA LEU A 148 10.69 12.86 22.59
C LEU A 148 10.42 11.40 23.05
N ASP A 149 11.23 10.89 23.97
CA ASP A 149 11.07 9.58 24.61
C ASP A 149 9.69 9.40 25.28
N VAL A 150 9.27 10.37 26.10
CA VAL A 150 7.98 10.35 26.80
C VAL A 150 6.81 10.39 25.82
N PHE A 151 6.91 11.23 24.78
CA PHE A 151 5.85 11.36 23.78
C PHE A 151 5.76 10.13 22.86
N LEU A 152 6.88 9.47 22.56
CA LEU A 152 6.89 8.21 21.82
C LEU A 152 6.20 7.09 22.60
N ASP A 153 6.33 7.05 23.92
CA ASP A 153 5.58 6.10 24.76
C ASP A 153 4.07 6.34 24.70
N LYS A 154 3.64 7.60 24.76
CA LYS A 154 2.23 7.97 24.55
C LYS A 154 1.74 7.53 23.18
N ILE A 155 2.55 7.68 22.13
CA ILE A 155 2.26 7.21 20.77
C ILE A 155 2.09 5.69 20.75
N VAL A 156 3.00 4.95 21.37
CA VAL A 156 2.92 3.48 21.46
C VAL A 156 1.62 3.04 22.13
N ILE A 157 1.27 3.64 23.28
CA ILE A 157 0.02 3.33 24.01
C ILE A 157 -1.21 3.62 23.13
N ALA A 158 -1.22 4.75 22.42
CA ALA A 158 -2.32 5.10 21.53
C ALA A 158 -2.47 4.10 20.37
N LEU A 159 -1.36 3.71 19.74
CA LEU A 159 -1.34 2.72 18.65
C LEU A 159 -1.76 1.32 19.14
N GLU A 160 -1.31 0.91 20.33
CA GLU A 160 -1.73 -0.36 20.93
C GLU A 160 -3.23 -0.40 21.19
N LYS A 161 -3.79 0.64 21.81
CA LYS A 161 -5.23 0.72 22.09
C LYS A 161 -6.02 0.62 20.79
N ARG A 162 -5.59 1.32 19.74
CA ARG A 162 -6.22 1.27 18.41
C ARG A 162 -6.18 -0.12 17.79
N GLU A 163 -5.03 -0.80 17.83
CA GLU A 163 -4.90 -2.15 17.27
C GLU A 163 -5.68 -3.18 18.09
N LYS A 164 -5.69 -3.06 19.42
CA LYS A 164 -6.51 -3.90 20.32
C LYS A 164 -8.00 -3.77 20.00
N ILE A 165 -8.51 -2.55 19.85
CA ILE A 165 -9.91 -2.31 19.48
C ILE A 165 -10.22 -2.92 18.10
N LYS A 166 -9.37 -2.66 17.11
CA LYS A 166 -9.56 -3.18 15.75
C LYS A 166 -9.53 -4.71 15.70
N SER A 167 -8.61 -5.33 16.43
CA SER A 167 -8.51 -6.78 16.54
C SER A 167 -9.76 -7.37 17.19
N LYS A 168 -10.24 -6.79 18.30
CA LYS A 168 -11.48 -7.21 18.96
C LYS A 168 -12.69 -7.13 18.03
N ILE A 169 -12.85 -6.03 17.29
CA ILE A 169 -13.94 -5.88 16.30
C ILE A 169 -13.84 -6.96 15.22
N LYS A 170 -12.62 -7.19 14.69
CA LYS A 170 -12.41 -8.22 13.67
C LYS A 170 -12.76 -9.61 14.19
N SER A 171 -12.35 -9.96 15.41
CA SER A 171 -12.65 -11.25 16.02
C SER A 171 -14.15 -11.41 16.29
N ALA A 172 -14.83 -10.38 16.79
CA ALA A 172 -16.27 -10.41 17.05
C ALA A 172 -17.10 -10.60 15.77
N LEU A 173 -16.65 -10.02 14.65
CA LEU A 173 -17.32 -10.16 13.35
C LEU A 173 -16.96 -11.45 12.60
N PHE A 174 -15.91 -12.15 13.02
CA PHE A 174 -15.46 -13.36 12.33
C PHE A 174 -16.51 -14.47 12.38
N TYR A 175 -17.09 -14.73 13.57
CA TYR A 175 -18.11 -15.77 13.72
C TYR A 175 -19.39 -15.50 12.91
N PRO A 176 -20.03 -14.30 13.01
CA PRO A 176 -21.17 -13.97 12.15
C PRO A 176 -20.85 -14.05 10.66
N ALA A 177 -19.66 -13.62 10.23
CA ALA A 177 -19.27 -13.67 8.83
C ALA A 177 -19.13 -15.11 8.31
N VAL A 178 -18.53 -16.01 9.10
CA VAL A 178 -18.41 -17.43 8.74
C VAL A 178 -19.80 -18.06 8.67
N LEU A 179 -20.63 -17.90 9.70
CA LEU A 179 -21.98 -18.47 9.72
C LEU A 179 -22.83 -17.98 8.55
N PHE A 180 -22.83 -16.66 8.30
CA PHE A 180 -23.53 -16.07 7.17
C PHE A 180 -23.02 -16.58 5.83
N SER A 181 -21.69 -16.74 5.68
CA SER A 181 -21.12 -17.29 4.44
C SER A 181 -21.57 -18.72 4.17
N VAL A 182 -21.65 -19.56 5.20
CA VAL A 182 -22.14 -20.95 5.09
C VAL A 182 -23.64 -20.95 4.77
N ALA A 183 -24.44 -20.14 5.44
CA ALA A 183 -25.88 -20.03 5.18
C ALA A 183 -26.17 -19.60 3.74
N VAL A 184 -25.43 -18.62 3.21
CA VAL A 184 -25.54 -18.18 1.82
C VAL A 184 -25.14 -19.30 0.86
N LEU A 185 -24.03 -20.00 1.12
CA LEU A 185 -23.58 -21.12 0.28
C LEU A 185 -24.62 -22.23 0.21
N VAL A 186 -25.15 -22.65 1.37
CA VAL A 186 -26.20 -23.69 1.46
C VAL A 186 -27.47 -23.24 0.74
N THR A 187 -27.87 -21.98 0.89
CA THR A 187 -29.04 -21.43 0.20
C THR A 187 -28.84 -21.44 -1.32
N ILE A 188 -27.67 -21.04 -1.80
CA ILE A 188 -27.33 -21.06 -3.23
C ILE A 188 -27.36 -22.50 -3.77
N PHE A 189 -26.79 -23.45 -3.02
CA PHE A 189 -26.81 -24.86 -3.39
C PHE A 189 -28.23 -25.41 -3.50
N MET A 190 -29.09 -25.09 -2.52
CA MET A 190 -30.51 -25.48 -2.50
C MET A 190 -31.27 -24.91 -3.70
N LEU A 191 -31.09 -23.62 -4.00
CA LEU A 191 -31.74 -22.97 -5.14
C LEU A 191 -31.32 -23.58 -6.48
N ILE A 192 -30.03 -23.91 -6.67
CA ILE A 192 -29.55 -24.42 -7.97
C ILE A 192 -29.89 -25.90 -8.19
N ASN A 193 -29.79 -26.73 -7.14
CA ASN A 193 -29.89 -28.19 -7.29
C ASN A 193 -31.24 -28.76 -6.83
N VAL A 194 -31.78 -28.25 -5.71
CA VAL A 194 -32.91 -28.87 -5.01
C VAL A 194 -34.25 -28.31 -5.49
N VAL A 195 -34.39 -26.99 -5.57
CA VAL A 195 -35.61 -26.33 -6.06
C VAL A 195 -36.08 -26.82 -7.45
N PRO A 196 -35.24 -27.00 -8.47
CA PRO A 196 -35.71 -27.47 -9.78
C PRO A 196 -36.23 -28.91 -9.76
N VAL A 197 -35.79 -29.75 -8.82
CA VAL A 197 -36.34 -31.10 -8.65
C VAL A 197 -37.78 -31.02 -8.15
N PHE A 198 -38.05 -30.12 -7.21
CA PHE A 198 -39.40 -29.83 -6.75
C PHE A 198 -40.27 -29.24 -7.87
N ALA A 199 -39.74 -28.30 -8.65
CA ALA A 199 -40.49 -27.71 -9.77
C ALA A 199 -41.00 -28.78 -10.76
N LYS A 200 -40.14 -29.72 -11.16
CA LYS A 200 -40.52 -30.86 -12.03
C LYS A 200 -41.59 -31.77 -11.43
N MET A 201 -41.58 -31.95 -10.11
CA MET A 201 -42.60 -32.75 -9.42
C MET A 201 -43.99 -32.08 -9.49
N TYR A 202 -44.05 -30.74 -9.34
CA TYR A 202 -45.30 -29.99 -9.42
C TYR A 202 -45.87 -29.93 -10.85
N GLU A 203 -45.02 -29.85 -11.88
CA GLU A 203 -45.45 -29.95 -13.29
C GLU A 203 -46.20 -31.26 -13.57
N GLY A 204 -45.77 -32.37 -12.97
CA GLY A 204 -46.43 -33.68 -13.13
C GLY A 204 -47.78 -33.81 -12.43
N MET A 205 -48.11 -32.90 -11.50
CA MET A 205 -49.34 -32.97 -10.70
C MET A 205 -50.50 -32.13 -11.24
N ASN A 206 -50.30 -31.30 -12.28
CA ASN A 206 -51.32 -30.38 -12.83
C ASN A 206 -52.01 -29.47 -11.79
N VAL A 207 -51.40 -29.28 -10.60
CA VAL A 207 -51.91 -28.40 -9.55
C VAL A 207 -51.26 -27.02 -9.70
N PRO A 208 -52.03 -25.92 -9.67
CA PRO A 208 -51.48 -24.57 -9.78
C PRO A 208 -50.56 -24.26 -8.58
N ILE A 209 -49.41 -23.69 -8.89
CA ILE A 209 -48.33 -23.52 -7.94
C ILE A 209 -48.62 -22.29 -7.06
N PRO A 210 -48.62 -22.40 -5.71
CA PRO A 210 -48.82 -21.26 -4.83
C PRO A 210 -47.80 -20.14 -5.08
N GLY A 211 -48.22 -18.88 -4.94
CA GLY A 211 -47.38 -17.72 -5.29
C GLY A 211 -46.06 -17.61 -4.54
N SER A 212 -45.98 -18.14 -3.31
CA SER A 212 -44.73 -18.23 -2.53
C SER A 212 -43.73 -19.20 -3.14
N THR A 213 -44.19 -20.34 -3.66
CA THR A 213 -43.36 -21.33 -4.36
C THR A 213 -42.94 -20.81 -5.74
N ALA A 214 -43.81 -20.07 -6.43
CA ALA A 214 -43.49 -19.41 -7.70
C ALA A 214 -42.33 -18.41 -7.56
N ALA A 215 -42.29 -17.64 -6.45
CA ALA A 215 -41.18 -16.72 -6.18
C ALA A 215 -39.84 -17.44 -5.97
N ILE A 216 -39.85 -18.60 -5.30
CA ILE A 216 -38.64 -19.40 -5.06
C ILE A 216 -38.14 -20.02 -6.37
N MET A 217 -39.05 -20.51 -7.22
CA MET A 217 -38.70 -21.02 -8.56
C MET A 217 -38.13 -19.92 -9.46
N ALA A 218 -38.74 -18.73 -9.48
CA ALA A 218 -38.21 -17.59 -10.22
C ALA A 218 -36.80 -17.18 -9.76
N ALA A 219 -36.53 -17.23 -8.45
CA ALA A 219 -35.19 -16.97 -7.89
C ALA A 219 -34.18 -18.07 -8.28
N SER A 220 -34.62 -19.33 -8.30
CA SER A 220 -33.82 -20.48 -8.76
C SER A 220 -33.48 -20.37 -10.25
N ASP A 221 -34.45 -20.09 -11.10
CA ASP A 221 -34.27 -19.95 -12.54
C ASP A 221 -33.37 -18.76 -12.88
N PHE A 222 -33.54 -17.65 -12.14
CA PHE A 222 -32.64 -16.50 -12.22
C PHE A 222 -31.20 -16.89 -11.91
N MET A 223 -30.96 -17.64 -10.82
CA MET A 223 -29.62 -18.10 -10.44
C MET A 223 -29.03 -19.13 -11.41
N ARG A 224 -29.86 -19.97 -12.04
CA ARG A 224 -29.43 -21.00 -12.99
C ARG A 224 -29.17 -20.45 -14.40
N SER A 225 -29.83 -19.36 -14.78
CA SER A 225 -29.68 -18.77 -16.11
C SER A 225 -28.22 -18.34 -16.37
N ALA A 226 -27.61 -18.87 -17.44
CA ALA A 226 -26.22 -18.58 -17.82
C ALA A 226 -25.98 -17.09 -18.14
N THR A 227 -27.02 -16.36 -18.53
CA THR A 227 -27.01 -14.92 -18.85
C THR A 227 -27.54 -14.03 -17.72
N GLY A 228 -28.29 -14.54 -16.74
CA GLY A 228 -28.91 -13.74 -15.68
C GLY A 228 -28.22 -13.87 -14.33
N GLY A 229 -27.99 -15.09 -13.83
CA GLY A 229 -27.47 -15.30 -12.47
C GLY A 229 -26.01 -14.86 -12.30
N GLY A 230 -25.16 -15.22 -13.27
CA GLY A 230 -23.76 -14.79 -13.28
C GLY A 230 -23.61 -13.29 -13.57
N LEU A 231 -24.38 -12.77 -14.53
CA LEU A 231 -24.31 -11.37 -14.95
C LEU A 231 -24.81 -10.42 -13.85
N THR A 232 -25.83 -10.83 -13.09
CA THR A 232 -26.37 -10.01 -11.99
C THR A 232 -25.45 -9.98 -10.76
N LEU A 233 -24.78 -11.08 -10.43
CA LEU A 233 -23.69 -11.06 -9.44
C LEU A 233 -22.55 -10.14 -9.88
N VAL A 234 -22.17 -10.20 -11.17
CA VAL A 234 -21.16 -9.28 -11.73
C VAL A 234 -21.63 -7.84 -11.68
N LEU A 235 -22.89 -7.55 -11.99
CA LEU A 235 -23.48 -6.20 -11.90
C LEU A 235 -23.53 -5.69 -10.46
N ILE A 236 -23.88 -6.53 -9.48
CA ILE A 236 -23.87 -6.16 -8.05
C ILE A 236 -22.44 -5.82 -7.62
N VAL A 237 -21.46 -6.64 -8.01
CA VAL A 237 -20.04 -6.37 -7.70
C VAL A 237 -19.59 -5.07 -8.37
N LEU A 238 -19.96 -4.85 -9.64
CA LEU A 238 -19.64 -3.63 -10.38
C LEU A 238 -20.29 -2.39 -9.76
N PHE A 239 -21.55 -2.52 -9.31
CA PHE A 239 -22.31 -1.47 -8.62
C PHE A 239 -21.65 -1.10 -7.28
N VAL A 240 -21.24 -2.09 -6.49
CA VAL A 240 -20.52 -1.84 -5.22
C VAL A 240 -19.17 -1.16 -5.47
N ILE A 241 -18.44 -1.57 -6.52
CA ILE A 241 -17.16 -0.96 -6.90
C ILE A 241 -17.36 0.49 -7.35
N THR A 242 -18.34 0.74 -8.21
CA THR A 242 -18.67 2.09 -8.71
C THR A 242 -19.16 3.00 -7.59
N LEU A 243 -20.03 2.52 -6.69
CA LEU A 243 -20.40 3.26 -5.48
C LEU A 243 -19.19 3.61 -4.61
N ARG A 244 -18.31 2.65 -4.35
CA ARG A 244 -17.07 2.91 -3.58
C ARG A 244 -16.16 3.91 -4.27
N TYR A 245 -16.08 3.89 -5.60
CA TYR A 245 -15.34 4.86 -6.38
C TYR A 245 -15.99 6.25 -6.28
N LEU A 246 -17.30 6.36 -6.48
CA LEU A 246 -18.06 7.60 -6.38
C LEU A 246 -17.98 8.24 -4.99
N ILE A 247 -18.04 7.46 -3.92
CA ILE A 247 -17.86 7.97 -2.54
C ILE A 247 -16.46 8.55 -2.33
N LYS A 248 -15.43 8.07 -3.04
CA LYS A 248 -14.07 8.62 -2.96
C LYS A 248 -13.87 9.83 -3.84
N THR A 249 -14.48 9.87 -5.03
CA THR A 249 -14.24 10.90 -6.05
C THR A 249 -15.17 12.09 -5.90
N GLN A 250 -16.45 11.87 -5.55
CA GLN A 250 -17.50 12.89 -5.56
C GLN A 250 -17.84 13.39 -4.14
N TYR A 251 -17.68 14.69 -3.91
CA TYR A 251 -17.96 15.31 -2.60
C TYR A 251 -19.44 15.20 -2.18
N LYS A 252 -20.38 15.42 -3.11
CA LYS A 252 -21.83 15.34 -2.82
C LYS A 252 -22.23 13.94 -2.35
N VAL A 253 -21.77 12.90 -3.06
CA VAL A 253 -22.04 11.50 -2.73
C VAL A 253 -21.41 11.14 -1.39
N ARG A 254 -20.16 11.56 -1.15
CA ARG A 254 -19.48 11.37 0.13
C ARG A 254 -20.25 12.02 1.30
N LYS A 255 -20.74 13.25 1.12
CA LYS A 255 -21.53 13.96 2.14
C LYS A 255 -22.85 13.25 2.42
N ALA A 256 -23.60 12.88 1.38
CA ALA A 256 -24.86 12.15 1.52
C ALA A 256 -24.64 10.79 2.22
N TRP A 257 -23.59 10.06 1.86
CA TRP A 257 -23.21 8.80 2.49
C TRP A 257 -22.88 8.96 3.97
N HIS A 258 -22.07 9.96 4.34
CA HIS A 258 -21.77 10.24 5.74
C HIS A 258 -23.00 10.72 6.52
N GLN A 259 -23.89 11.49 5.91
CA GLN A 259 -25.13 11.92 6.55
C GLN A 259 -26.08 10.74 6.80
N PHE A 260 -26.14 9.79 5.87
CA PHE A 260 -26.89 8.56 6.03
C PHE A 260 -26.28 7.69 7.14
N ILE A 261 -24.97 7.45 7.13
CA ILE A 261 -24.29 6.59 8.12
C ILE A 261 -24.46 7.10 9.56
N LEU A 262 -24.54 8.43 9.74
CA LEU A 262 -24.74 9.06 11.05
C LEU A 262 -26.17 8.91 11.58
N LYS A 263 -27.16 8.70 10.69
CA LYS A 263 -28.57 8.48 11.06
C LYS A 263 -28.88 7.01 11.35
N VAL A 264 -27.99 6.08 11.00
CA VAL A 264 -28.20 4.65 11.27
C VAL A 264 -28.14 4.40 12.78
N PRO A 265 -29.19 3.79 13.38
CA PRO A 265 -29.17 3.46 14.80
C PRO A 265 -27.98 2.54 15.13
N VAL A 266 -27.42 2.68 16.34
CA VAL A 266 -26.16 2.05 16.80
C VAL A 266 -24.88 2.65 16.18
N PHE A 267 -24.76 2.73 14.85
CA PHE A 267 -23.51 3.21 14.21
C PHE A 267 -23.27 4.71 14.37
N GLY A 268 -24.31 5.54 14.30
CA GLY A 268 -24.19 7.00 14.47
C GLY A 268 -23.59 7.41 15.81
N ASN A 269 -24.17 6.90 16.91
CA ASN A 269 -23.70 7.14 18.27
C ASN A 269 -22.25 6.68 18.48
N LEU A 270 -21.86 5.56 17.87
CA LEU A 270 -20.51 4.99 18.02
C LEU A 270 -19.46 5.85 17.29
N ILE A 271 -19.77 6.33 16.08
CA ILE A 271 -18.90 7.23 15.32
C ILE A 271 -18.74 8.57 16.06
N GLN A 272 -19.84 9.15 16.56
CA GLN A 272 -19.80 10.41 17.28
C GLN A 272 -18.97 10.31 18.57
N LYS A 273 -19.17 9.26 19.37
CA LYS A 273 -18.36 9.00 20.57
C LYS A 273 -16.88 8.78 20.23
N SER A 274 -16.57 8.12 19.12
CA SER A 274 -15.18 7.92 18.68
C SER A 274 -14.49 9.22 18.27
N ILE A 275 -15.20 10.10 17.55
CA ILE A 275 -14.69 11.41 17.15
C ILE A 275 -14.49 12.29 18.40
N LEU A 276 -15.47 12.32 19.30
CA LEU A 276 -15.37 13.06 20.57
C LEU A 276 -14.17 12.59 21.38
N ALA A 277 -13.99 11.28 21.55
CA ALA A 277 -12.84 10.72 22.27
C ALA A 277 -11.50 11.10 21.62
N ARG A 278 -11.43 11.16 20.28
CA ARG A 278 -10.22 11.61 19.58
C ARG A 278 -9.94 13.09 19.86
N VAL A 279 -10.97 13.93 19.81
CA VAL A 279 -10.86 15.37 20.12
C VAL A 279 -10.43 15.57 21.57
N SER A 280 -11.05 14.87 22.52
CA SER A 280 -10.68 14.90 23.94
C SER A 280 -9.24 14.42 24.18
N LEU A 281 -8.77 13.38 23.46
CA LEU A 281 -7.41 12.89 23.57
C LEU A 281 -6.39 13.90 23.02
N VAL A 282 -6.72 14.59 21.93
CA VAL A 282 -5.87 15.66 21.39
C VAL A 282 -5.81 16.82 22.38
N LEU A 283 -6.96 17.27 22.89
CA LEU A 283 -7.04 18.35 23.87
C LEU A 283 -6.29 18.02 25.16
N GLY A 284 -6.51 16.84 25.74
CA GLY A 284 -5.86 16.42 26.98
C GLY A 284 -4.37 16.09 26.86
N ASN A 285 -3.84 15.97 25.64
CA ASN A 285 -2.40 15.87 25.41
C ASN A 285 -1.75 17.23 25.10
N LEU A 286 -2.54 18.27 24.83
CA LEU A 286 -2.08 19.65 24.62
C LEU A 286 -2.10 20.49 25.90
N SER A 287 -2.85 20.08 26.92
CA SER A 287 -2.78 20.57 28.31
C SER A 287 -1.67 19.88 29.09
#